data_AF-A0A6L8V008-F1
#
_entry.id   AF-A0A6L8V008-F1
#
_cell.length_a   1.000
_cell.length_b   1.000
_cell.length_c   1.000
_cell.angle_alpha   90.00
_cell.angle_beta   90.00
_cell.angle_gamma   90.00
#
_symmetry.space_group_name_H-M   'P 1'
#
loop_
_entity.id
_entity.type
_entity.pdbx_description
1 polymer ?
#
loop_
_entity_poly.entity_id
_entity_poly.type
_entity_poly.pdbx_seq_one_letter_code
_entity_poly.pdbx_strand_id
1 'polypeptide(L)'
;MITIGNLFGSLKWFTDYELLLLAINFIVLVWYAIPIQKYVRWFDFLPSAGLLIAIVSVLQGDKTILALLLYAVTAVIFLCTVKKVYRPVRCIPMPKYRILRVVLCLIGFSPLVLSMMLAGESRFNPVSQFSHLSYSQAFVRLNERLSREYPFGEWKKVDWAALKDKYEPLFQQAEQQKDKELYDKTLRSYLSSFRDGHVKIMNENLYDDNQIFKREVGGGVGLSTIQLDQSKVMVNLLIAGSPAEQSGIELGAEIISWDGKEAREAYQTTSWSEAPMATGG
;
A
#
# COMPACT_ATOMS: atom_id res chain seq x y z
N MET A 1 -2.45 -12.81 20.33
CA MET A 1 -1.25 -13.45 20.88
C MET A 1 -0.31 -13.70 19.72
N ILE A 2 0.79 -12.93 19.61
CA ILE A 2 1.71 -13.01 18.45
C ILE A 2 2.56 -14.26 18.62
N THR A 3 2.49 -15.19 17.68
CA THR A 3 3.36 -16.38 17.67
C THR A 3 4.77 -15.99 17.24
N ILE A 4 5.78 -16.65 17.82
CA ILE A 4 7.20 -16.43 17.47
C ILE A 4 7.43 -16.64 15.95
N GLY A 5 6.67 -17.54 15.33
CA GLY A 5 6.69 -17.75 13.87
C GLY A 5 6.26 -16.53 13.05
N ASN A 6 5.28 -15.75 13.53
CA ASN A 6 4.85 -14.51 12.86
C ASN A 6 5.89 -13.40 12.96
N LEU A 7 6.69 -13.39 14.04
CA LEU A 7 7.79 -12.43 14.22
C LEU A 7 8.94 -12.69 13.22
N PHE A 8 9.35 -13.93 13.01
CA PHE A 8 10.38 -14.23 12.00
C PHE A 8 9.89 -14.02 10.57
N GLY A 9 8.60 -14.26 10.30
CA GLY A 9 7.98 -13.96 9.02
C GLY A 9 7.97 -12.48 8.66
N SER A 10 8.15 -11.57 9.63
CA SER A 10 8.18 -10.13 9.36
C SER A 10 9.52 -9.62 8.83
N LEU A 11 10.61 -10.39 9.01
CA LEU A 11 11.95 -10.03 8.53
C LEU A 11 12.01 -9.81 7.03
N LYS A 12 11.17 -10.49 6.24
CA LYS A 12 11.09 -10.30 4.78
C LYS A 12 10.65 -8.89 4.37
N TRP A 13 10.05 -8.14 5.30
CA TRP A 13 9.58 -6.78 5.07
C TRP A 13 10.62 -5.73 5.41
N PHE A 14 11.82 -6.10 5.90
CA PHE A 14 12.90 -5.16 6.20
C PHE A 14 13.82 -4.96 4.98
N THR A 15 14.43 -3.77 4.84
CA THR A 15 15.52 -3.55 3.87
C THR A 15 16.83 -4.11 4.40
N ASP A 16 17.82 -4.25 3.52
CA ASP A 16 19.16 -4.70 3.90
C ASP A 16 19.77 -3.83 5.02
N TYR A 17 19.59 -2.50 4.95
CA TYR A 17 20.08 -1.58 5.96
C TYR A 17 19.39 -1.79 7.31
N GLU A 18 18.08 -1.98 7.32
CA GLU A 18 17.33 -2.16 8.55
C GLU A 18 17.59 -3.52 9.20
N LEU A 19 17.79 -4.58 8.40
CA LEU A 19 18.23 -5.89 8.91
C LEU A 19 19.59 -5.76 9.59
N LEU A 20 20.53 -5.03 8.98
CA LEU A 20 21.83 -4.76 9.58
C LEU A 20 21.70 -3.94 10.88
N LEU A 21 20.87 -2.89 10.90
CA LEU A 21 20.62 -2.09 12.10
C LEU A 21 19.96 -2.91 13.20
N LEU A 22 18.98 -3.75 12.87
CA LEU A 22 18.30 -4.63 13.81
C LEU A 22 19.29 -5.62 14.43
N ALA A 23 20.16 -6.24 13.62
CA ALA A 23 21.21 -7.13 14.08
C ALA A 23 22.25 -6.42 14.96
N ILE A 24 22.76 -5.26 14.54
CA ILE A 24 23.74 -4.48 15.30
C ILE A 24 23.16 -4.07 16.67
N ASN A 25 21.95 -3.50 16.68
CA ASN A 25 21.32 -3.08 17.93
C ASN A 25 21.03 -4.26 18.84
N PHE A 26 20.56 -5.39 18.29
CA PHE A 26 20.35 -6.62 19.07
C PHE A 26 21.65 -7.10 19.72
N ILE A 27 22.73 -7.22 18.94
CA ILE A 27 24.05 -7.66 19.44
C ILE A 27 24.55 -6.72 20.55
N VAL A 28 24.46 -5.40 20.33
CA VAL A 28 24.92 -4.41 21.31
C VAL A 28 24.09 -4.51 22.60
N LEU A 29 22.76 -4.56 22.51
CA LEU A 29 21.89 -4.67 23.69
C LEU A 29 22.13 -5.97 24.47
N VAL A 30 22.29 -7.11 23.80
CA VAL A 30 22.65 -8.39 24.44
C VAL A 30 24.01 -8.28 25.12
N TRP A 31 25.01 -7.72 24.44
CA TRP A 31 26.36 -7.54 24.97
C TRP A 31 26.37 -6.67 26.24
N TYR A 32 25.53 -5.63 26.30
CA TYR A 32 25.42 -4.77 27.48
C TYR A 32 24.52 -5.35 28.59
N ALA A 33 23.57 -6.22 28.26
CA ALA A 33 22.70 -6.89 29.22
C ALA A 33 23.40 -8.07 29.93
N ILE A 34 24.22 -8.83 29.20
CA ILE A 34 24.95 -9.99 29.73
C ILE A 34 26.34 -9.54 30.25
N PRO A 35 26.75 -9.91 31.46
CA PRO A 35 28.08 -9.62 31.96
C PRO A 35 29.08 -10.57 31.28
N ILE A 36 29.63 -10.14 30.14
CA ILE A 36 30.62 -10.91 29.40
C ILE A 36 32.01 -10.68 30.02
N GLN A 37 32.74 -11.77 30.28
CA GLN A 37 34.04 -11.74 30.98
C GLN A 37 35.20 -11.31 30.08
N LYS A 38 35.07 -11.44 28.74
CA LYS A 38 36.15 -11.11 27.79
C LYS A 38 35.84 -9.80 27.05
N TYR A 39 36.71 -8.81 27.22
CA TYR A 39 36.62 -7.54 26.51
C TYR A 39 37.14 -7.70 25.08
N VAL A 40 36.30 -7.38 24.09
CA VAL A 40 36.67 -7.39 22.67
C VAL A 40 36.48 -5.98 22.11
N ARG A 41 37.60 -5.30 21.82
CA ARG A 41 37.62 -3.88 21.40
C ARG A 41 36.78 -3.61 20.14
N TRP A 42 36.68 -4.56 19.23
CA TRP A 42 35.90 -4.43 17.99
C TRP A 42 34.40 -4.14 18.25
N PHE A 43 33.84 -4.62 19.37
CA PHE A 43 32.44 -4.37 19.70
C PHE A 43 32.15 -2.92 20.09
N ASP A 44 33.15 -2.14 20.53
CA ASP A 44 32.96 -0.72 20.84
C ASP A 44 32.71 0.12 19.56
N PHE A 45 33.04 -0.41 18.38
CA PHE A 45 32.81 0.26 17.09
C PHE A 45 31.47 -0.09 16.44
N LEU A 46 30.77 -1.13 16.91
CA LEU A 46 29.48 -1.56 16.36
C LEU A 46 28.41 -0.44 16.36
N PRO A 47 28.23 0.32 17.45
CA PRO A 47 27.29 1.45 17.44
C PRO A 47 27.65 2.54 16.42
N SER A 48 28.95 2.79 16.21
CA SER A 48 29.43 3.75 15.20
C SER A 48 29.15 3.25 13.78
N ALA A 49 29.37 1.96 13.52
CA ALA A 49 29.03 1.34 12.24
C ALA A 49 27.51 1.39 11.99
N GLY A 50 26.70 1.11 13.02
CA GLY A 50 25.25 1.26 12.96
C GLY A 50 24.83 2.69 12.60
N LEU A 51 25.44 3.70 13.23
CA LEU A 51 25.14 5.11 12.90
C LEU A 51 25.48 5.45 11.45
N LEU A 52 26.62 4.97 10.92
CA LEU A 52 26.98 5.16 9.51
C LEU A 52 25.99 4.50 8.56
N ILE A 53 25.56 3.27 8.86
CA ILE A 53 24.53 2.55 8.09
C ILE A 53 23.21 3.35 8.09
N ALA A 54 22.79 3.87 9.25
CA ALA A 54 21.59 4.69 9.35
C ALA A 54 21.71 5.98 8.50
N ILE A 55 22.86 6.66 8.52
CA ILE A 55 23.11 7.85 7.69
C ILE A 55 23.01 7.50 6.20
N VAL A 56 23.65 6.40 5.76
CA VAL A 56 23.59 5.96 4.36
C VAL A 56 22.15 5.64 3.95
N SER A 57 21.40 4.93 4.79
CA SER A 57 20.00 4.58 4.54
C SER A 57 19.10 5.82 4.40
N VAL A 58 19.30 6.84 5.25
CA VAL A 58 18.61 8.14 5.12
C VAL A 58 18.98 8.87 3.82
N LEU A 59 20.26 8.85 3.44
CA LEU A 59 20.73 9.47 2.19
C LEU A 59 20.17 8.78 0.93
N GLN A 60 19.91 7.48 1.01
CA GLN A 60 19.21 6.73 -0.05
C GLN A 60 17.69 6.94 -0.05
N GLY A 61 17.17 7.67 0.94
CA GLY A 61 15.79 8.15 0.95
C GLY A 61 14.81 7.32 1.77
N ASP A 62 15.26 6.30 2.52
CA ASP A 62 14.35 5.54 3.39
C ASP A 62 13.98 6.37 4.65
N LYS A 63 12.77 6.91 4.61
CA LYS A 63 12.16 7.74 5.67
C LYS A 63 10.90 7.06 6.24
N THR A 64 10.74 5.76 6.06
CA THR A 64 9.61 5.03 6.63
C THR A 64 9.61 5.15 8.17
N ILE A 65 8.43 5.09 8.79
CA ILE A 65 8.30 5.13 10.27
C ILE A 65 9.12 3.99 10.89
N LEU A 66 9.15 2.82 10.24
CA LEU A 66 9.98 1.67 10.60
C LEU A 66 11.47 2.02 10.66
N ALA A 67 12.01 2.60 9.58
CA ALA A 67 13.41 3.00 9.50
C ALA A 67 13.76 4.07 10.54
N LEU A 68 12.90 5.09 10.72
CA LEU A 68 13.08 6.15 11.71
C LEU A 68 13.16 5.62 13.14
N LEU A 69 12.35 4.62 13.50
CA LEU A 69 12.42 3.95 14.80
C LEU A 69 13.77 3.28 15.03
N LEU A 70 14.30 2.56 14.03
CA LEU A 70 15.61 1.93 14.11
C LEU A 70 16.74 2.95 14.17
N TYR A 71 16.67 4.05 13.40
CA TYR A 71 17.66 5.12 13.45
C TYR A 71 17.71 5.77 14.83
N ALA A 72 16.55 6.05 15.44
CA ALA A 72 16.47 6.66 16.76
C ALA A 72 17.14 5.79 17.84
N VAL A 73 16.85 4.48 17.87
CA VAL A 73 17.50 3.56 18.82
C VAL A 73 19.00 3.47 18.56
N THR A 74 19.41 3.36 17.30
CA THR A 74 20.82 3.31 16.92
C THR A 74 21.56 4.56 17.39
N ALA A 75 20.97 5.75 17.22
CA ALA A 75 21.54 7.01 17.67
C ALA A 75 21.66 7.09 19.20
N VAL A 76 20.63 6.65 19.94
CA VAL A 76 20.68 6.60 21.41
C VAL A 76 21.79 5.65 21.89
N ILE A 77 21.87 4.44 21.32
CA ILE A 77 22.91 3.46 21.65
C ILE A 77 24.31 4.03 21.34
N PHE A 78 24.48 4.67 20.19
CA PHE A 78 25.73 5.34 19.83
C PHE A 78 26.11 6.42 20.84
N LEU A 79 25.21 7.34 21.19
CA LEU A 79 25.48 8.41 22.16
C LEU A 79 25.85 7.86 23.54
N CYS A 80 25.23 6.77 23.97
CA CYS A 80 25.55 6.12 25.24
C CYS A 80 26.93 5.43 25.24
N THR A 81 27.45 5.06 24.07
CA THR A 81 28.65 4.21 23.93
C THR A 81 29.85 4.93 23.32
N VAL A 82 29.67 6.09 22.66
CA VAL A 82 30.68 6.81 21.88
C VAL A 82 31.96 7.11 22.67
N LYS A 83 31.85 7.39 23.97
CA LYS A 83 33.01 7.65 24.84
C LYS A 83 34.01 6.50 24.85
N LYS A 84 33.56 5.26 24.67
CA LYS A 84 34.42 4.06 24.68
C LYS A 84 35.27 3.91 23.41
N VAL A 85 34.81 4.47 22.30
CA VAL A 85 35.58 4.52 21.05
C VAL A 85 36.90 5.25 21.28
N TYR A 86 36.84 6.37 22.04
CA TYR A 86 38.01 7.20 22.34
C TYR A 86 38.76 6.80 23.62
N ARG A 87 38.07 6.17 24.58
CA ARG A 87 38.65 5.73 25.86
C ARG A 87 38.44 4.23 26.06
N PRO A 88 39.33 3.38 25.52
CA PRO A 88 39.19 1.93 25.64
C PRO A 88 39.32 1.51 27.10
N VAL A 89 38.41 0.64 27.53
CA VAL A 89 38.40 0.09 28.89
C VAL A 89 39.19 -1.21 28.87
N ARG A 90 40.33 -1.26 29.58
CA ARG A 90 41.21 -2.44 29.60
C ARG A 90 40.67 -3.61 30.44
N CYS A 91 39.88 -3.32 31.47
CA CYS A 91 39.16 -4.30 32.30
C CYS A 91 37.75 -3.78 32.53
N ILE A 92 36.71 -4.60 32.28
CA ILE A 92 35.31 -4.20 32.52
C ILE A 92 35.06 -4.30 34.04
N PRO A 93 35.00 -3.19 34.80
CA PRO A 93 34.58 -3.28 36.19
C PRO A 93 33.11 -3.71 36.23
N MET A 94 32.75 -4.54 37.22
CA MET A 94 31.34 -4.85 37.48
C MET A 94 30.57 -3.53 37.66
N PRO A 95 29.56 -3.25 36.82
CA PRO A 95 28.89 -1.95 36.86
C PRO A 95 28.15 -1.79 38.19
N LYS A 96 28.41 -0.68 38.90
CA LYS A 96 27.73 -0.33 40.17
C LYS A 96 26.20 -0.38 40.05
N TYR A 97 25.68 -0.08 38.86
CA TYR A 97 24.24 -0.08 38.53
C TYR A 97 23.88 -1.18 37.53
N ARG A 98 24.24 -2.43 37.82
CA ARG A 98 23.99 -3.58 36.91
C ARG A 98 22.51 -3.77 36.58
N ILE A 99 21.63 -3.72 37.58
CA ILE A 99 20.18 -3.90 37.39
C ILE A 99 19.62 -2.80 36.49
N LEU A 100 19.98 -1.54 36.75
CA LEU A 100 19.57 -0.40 35.93
C LEU A 100 20.02 -0.55 34.48
N ARG A 101 21.26 -1.00 34.23
CA ARG A 101 21.74 -1.25 32.86
C ARG A 101 20.91 -2.33 32.16
N VAL A 102 20.59 -3.43 32.84
CA VAL A 102 19.75 -4.49 32.27
C VAL A 102 18.36 -3.96 31.94
N VAL A 103 17.74 -3.20 32.84
CA VAL A 103 16.45 -2.55 32.60
C VAL A 103 16.49 -1.62 31.39
N LEU A 104 17.53 -0.79 31.27
CA LEU A 104 17.71 0.08 30.09
C LEU A 104 17.91 -0.71 28.79
N CYS A 105 18.60 -1.85 28.83
CA CYS A 105 18.75 -2.72 27.67
C CYS A 105 17.40 -3.36 27.29
N LEU A 106 16.60 -3.79 28.27
CA LEU A 106 15.23 -4.31 28.06
C LEU A 106 14.33 -3.25 27.43
N ILE A 107 14.40 -1.99 27.89
CA ILE A 107 13.70 -0.86 27.26
C ILE A 107 14.20 -0.67 25.83
N GLY A 108 15.51 -0.79 25.60
CA GLY A 108 16.12 -0.71 24.27
C GLY A 108 15.72 -1.82 23.30
N PHE A 109 15.27 -2.99 23.78
CA PHE A 109 14.69 -4.03 22.94
C PHE A 109 13.26 -3.69 22.49
N SER A 110 12.54 -2.82 23.21
CA SER A 110 11.14 -2.53 22.90
C SER A 110 10.93 -1.99 21.48
N PRO A 111 11.76 -1.08 20.93
CA PRO A 111 11.56 -0.59 19.56
C PRO A 111 12.02 -1.60 18.50
N LEU A 112 12.89 -2.57 18.83
CA LEU A 112 13.23 -3.68 17.94
C LEU A 112 12.06 -4.65 17.81
N VAL A 113 11.38 -4.95 18.91
CA VAL A 113 10.16 -5.78 18.88
C VAL A 113 9.03 -5.04 18.16
N LEU A 114 8.85 -3.75 18.47
CA LEU A 114 7.85 -2.91 17.83
C LEU A 114 8.09 -2.78 16.32
N SER A 115 9.34 -2.61 15.88
CA SER A 115 9.66 -2.57 14.45
C SER A 115 9.31 -3.90 13.78
N MET A 116 9.60 -5.05 14.40
CA MET A 116 9.19 -6.35 13.86
C MET A 116 7.68 -6.55 13.80
N MET A 117 6.91 -5.92 14.69
CA MET A 117 5.44 -5.96 14.64
C MET A 117 4.89 -5.07 13.51
N LEU A 118 5.46 -3.87 13.34
CA LEU A 118 4.99 -2.88 12.37
C LEU A 118 5.58 -3.09 10.95
N ALA A 119 6.60 -3.91 10.78
CA ALA A 119 7.29 -4.10 9.50
C ALA A 119 6.34 -4.52 8.38
N GLY A 120 5.45 -5.47 8.70
CA GLY A 120 4.36 -5.88 7.81
C GLY A 120 3.51 -4.68 7.40
N GLU A 121 2.82 -4.02 8.32
CA GLU A 121 1.92 -2.89 8.02
C GLU A 121 2.61 -1.72 7.31
N SER A 122 3.85 -1.41 7.67
CA SER A 122 4.61 -0.29 7.09
C SER A 122 5.02 -0.52 5.63
N ARG A 123 5.13 -1.78 5.20
CA ARG A 123 5.54 -2.16 3.84
C ARG A 123 4.52 -3.06 3.12
N PHE A 124 3.40 -3.37 3.76
CA PHE A 124 2.26 -4.03 3.15
C PHE A 124 1.52 -2.99 2.35
N ASN A 125 1.52 -3.16 1.02
CA ASN A 125 0.90 -2.25 0.07
C ASN A 125 1.45 -0.80 0.13
N PRO A 126 2.76 -0.57 -0.10
CA PRO A 126 3.32 0.79 -0.08
C PRO A 126 2.58 1.65 -1.10
N VAL A 127 2.27 2.91 -0.78
CA VAL A 127 1.64 3.80 -1.76
C VAL A 127 2.62 4.07 -2.91
N SER A 128 2.22 3.79 -4.15
CA SER A 128 3.01 4.17 -5.33
C SER A 128 3.06 5.69 -5.43
N GLN A 129 4.26 6.26 -5.52
CA GLN A 129 4.47 7.69 -5.78
C GLN A 129 4.93 7.90 -7.22
N PHE A 130 3.97 8.05 -8.14
CA PHE A 130 4.24 8.25 -9.57
C PHE A 130 4.04 9.69 -10.05
N SER A 131 3.82 10.64 -9.14
CA SER A 131 3.55 12.06 -9.45
C SER A 131 4.67 12.78 -10.21
N HIS A 132 5.89 12.24 -10.18
CA HIS A 132 7.05 12.77 -10.89
C HIS A 132 7.23 12.16 -12.30
N LEU A 133 6.42 11.16 -12.65
CA LEU A 133 6.44 10.50 -13.95
C LEU A 133 5.43 11.15 -14.88
N SER A 134 5.63 10.95 -16.19
CA SER A 134 4.61 11.29 -17.16
C SER A 134 3.41 10.33 -17.08
N TYR A 135 2.28 10.68 -17.70
CA TYR A 135 1.06 9.86 -17.65
C TYR A 135 1.28 8.45 -18.19
N SER A 136 1.94 8.33 -19.34
CA SER A 136 2.26 7.03 -19.94
C SER A 136 3.20 6.21 -19.05
N GLN A 137 4.26 6.84 -18.53
CA GLN A 137 5.21 6.19 -17.62
C GLN A 137 4.55 5.72 -16.32
N ALA A 138 3.72 6.57 -15.71
CA ALA A 138 2.97 6.23 -14.50
C ALA A 138 2.01 5.06 -14.74
N PHE A 139 1.32 5.04 -15.88
CA PHE A 139 0.47 3.92 -16.28
C PHE A 139 1.25 2.61 -16.44
N VAL A 140 2.39 2.62 -17.12
CA VAL A 140 3.21 1.40 -17.29
C VAL A 140 3.64 0.85 -15.93
N ARG A 141 4.07 1.71 -15.00
CA ARG A 141 4.41 1.30 -13.63
C ARG A 141 3.21 0.77 -12.84
N LEU A 142 2.03 1.35 -13.03
CA LEU A 142 0.78 0.87 -12.45
C LEU A 142 0.43 -0.53 -12.96
N ASN A 143 0.49 -0.77 -14.27
CA ASN A 143 0.20 -2.06 -14.88
C ASN A 143 1.21 -3.13 -14.44
N GLU A 144 2.51 -2.79 -14.41
CA GLU A 144 3.57 -3.68 -13.90
C GLU A 144 3.38 -4.07 -12.43
N ARG A 145 2.85 -3.16 -11.61
CA ARG A 145 2.58 -3.44 -10.21
C ARG A 145 1.35 -4.32 -10.05
N LEU A 146 0.24 -3.97 -10.70
CA LEU A 146 -0.98 -4.75 -10.65
C LEU A 146 -0.77 -6.17 -11.18
N SER A 147 0.09 -6.37 -12.19
CA SER A 147 0.41 -7.71 -12.69
C SER A 147 1.12 -8.61 -11.69
N ARG A 148 1.75 -8.03 -10.66
CA ARG A 148 2.44 -8.77 -9.58
C ARG A 148 1.60 -8.89 -8.32
N GLU A 149 0.77 -7.88 -8.03
CA GLU A 149 0.14 -7.71 -6.73
C GLU A 149 -1.38 -7.93 -6.75
N TYR A 150 -2.04 -7.88 -7.91
CA TYR A 150 -3.49 -8.05 -7.97
C TYR A 150 -3.87 -9.52 -7.71
N PRO A 151 -4.57 -9.83 -6.61
CA PRO A 151 -4.74 -11.20 -6.14
C PRO A 151 -5.62 -12.05 -7.05
N PHE A 152 -6.43 -11.42 -7.90
CA PHE A 152 -7.36 -12.09 -8.80
C PHE A 152 -6.86 -12.16 -10.24
N GLY A 153 -5.61 -11.75 -10.53
CA GLY A 153 -5.06 -11.71 -11.88
C GLY A 153 -5.13 -13.06 -12.61
N GLU A 154 -4.66 -14.13 -11.95
CA GLU A 154 -4.68 -15.49 -12.50
C GLU A 154 -6.12 -16.02 -12.64
N TRP A 155 -6.94 -15.87 -11.59
CA TRP A 155 -8.32 -16.34 -11.58
C TRP A 155 -9.17 -15.69 -12.68
N LYS A 156 -9.01 -14.37 -12.86
CA LYS A 156 -9.70 -13.59 -13.91
C LYS A 156 -9.01 -13.68 -15.28
N LYS A 157 -7.89 -14.41 -15.39
CA LYS A 157 -7.10 -14.54 -16.63
C LYS A 157 -6.78 -13.18 -17.25
N VAL A 158 -6.34 -12.24 -16.42
CA VAL A 158 -6.03 -10.88 -16.87
C VAL A 158 -4.85 -10.92 -17.84
N ASP A 159 -5.07 -10.45 -19.07
CA ASP A 159 -4.01 -10.25 -20.05
C ASP A 159 -3.35 -8.88 -19.85
N TRP A 160 -2.34 -8.86 -18.97
CA TRP A 160 -1.60 -7.65 -18.62
C TRP A 160 -0.86 -7.01 -19.78
N ALA A 161 -0.46 -7.80 -20.78
CA ALA A 161 0.22 -7.29 -21.97
C ALA A 161 -0.80 -6.62 -22.89
N ALA A 162 -1.93 -7.28 -23.18
CA ALA A 162 -2.99 -6.69 -23.99
C ALA A 162 -3.59 -5.43 -23.35
N LEU A 163 -3.74 -5.39 -22.02
CA LEU A 163 -4.15 -4.18 -21.32
C LEU A 163 -3.13 -3.04 -21.50
N LYS A 164 -1.84 -3.33 -21.34
CA LYS A 164 -0.79 -2.33 -21.58
C LYS A 164 -0.84 -1.81 -23.01
N ASP A 165 -0.86 -2.69 -23.99
CA ASP A 165 -0.86 -2.34 -25.42
C ASP A 165 -2.09 -1.51 -25.81
N LYS A 166 -3.24 -1.79 -25.17
CA LYS A 166 -4.49 -1.04 -25.40
C LYS A 166 -4.45 0.36 -24.80
N TYR A 167 -3.99 0.50 -23.56
CA TYR A 167 -4.18 1.76 -22.80
C TYR A 167 -2.96 2.68 -22.82
N GLU A 168 -1.73 2.17 -22.98
CA GLU A 168 -0.52 3.01 -23.02
C GLU A 168 -0.57 4.09 -24.11
N PRO A 169 -0.99 3.81 -25.36
CA PRO A 169 -1.09 4.84 -26.40
C PRO A 169 -2.09 5.96 -26.05
N LEU A 170 -3.17 5.63 -25.31
CA LEU A 170 -4.17 6.61 -24.89
C LEU A 170 -3.62 7.54 -23.81
N PHE A 171 -2.81 7.01 -22.88
CA PHE A 171 -2.09 7.84 -21.91
C PHE A 171 -1.03 8.72 -22.57
N GLN A 172 -0.31 8.21 -23.59
CA GLN A 172 0.62 9.01 -24.38
C GLN A 172 -0.11 10.13 -25.14
N GLN A 173 -1.28 9.86 -25.71
CA GLN A 173 -2.10 10.88 -26.37
C GLN A 173 -2.55 11.95 -25.37
N ALA A 174 -3.06 11.54 -24.21
CA ALA A 174 -3.49 12.46 -23.14
C ALA A 174 -2.33 13.36 -22.68
N GLU A 175 -1.13 12.78 -22.56
CA GLU A 175 0.10 13.50 -22.23
C GLU A 175 0.47 14.55 -23.29
N GLN A 176 0.54 14.14 -24.56
CA GLN A 176 0.92 15.02 -25.67
C GLN A 176 -0.06 16.18 -25.86
N GLN A 177 -1.35 15.92 -25.68
CA GLN A 177 -2.42 16.90 -25.84
C GLN A 177 -2.67 17.71 -24.55
N LYS A 178 -2.03 17.36 -23.44
CA LYS A 178 -2.33 17.88 -22.10
C LYS A 178 -3.82 17.73 -21.74
N ASP A 179 -4.41 16.64 -22.20
CA ASP A 179 -5.83 16.35 -22.04
C ASP A 179 -6.05 15.54 -20.75
N LYS A 180 -6.39 16.27 -19.68
CA LYS A 180 -6.73 15.68 -18.38
C LYS A 180 -8.01 14.84 -18.45
N GLU A 181 -8.96 15.21 -19.29
CA GLU A 181 -10.23 14.47 -19.42
C GLU A 181 -9.99 13.11 -20.07
N LEU A 182 -9.16 13.05 -21.12
CA LEU A 182 -8.73 11.80 -21.72
C LEU A 182 -7.95 10.93 -20.72
N TYR A 183 -7.04 11.51 -19.92
CA TYR A 183 -6.33 10.79 -18.86
C TYR A 183 -7.29 10.12 -17.87
N ASP A 184 -8.22 10.89 -17.30
CA ASP A 184 -9.16 10.42 -16.29
C ASP A 184 -10.08 9.32 -16.85
N LYS A 185 -10.62 9.51 -18.07
CA LYS A 185 -11.47 8.53 -18.76
C LYS A 185 -10.70 7.25 -19.08
N THR A 186 -9.45 7.36 -19.51
CA THR A 186 -8.59 6.22 -19.84
C THR A 186 -8.27 5.41 -18.59
N LEU A 187 -7.84 6.06 -17.50
CA LEU A 187 -7.56 5.39 -16.24
C LEU A 187 -8.78 4.66 -15.69
N ARG A 188 -9.94 5.33 -15.69
CA ARG A 188 -11.18 4.71 -15.22
C ARG A 188 -11.60 3.53 -16.09
N SER A 189 -11.44 3.63 -17.41
CA SER A 189 -11.73 2.53 -18.34
C SER A 189 -10.80 1.33 -18.12
N TYR A 190 -9.51 1.59 -17.84
CA TYR A 190 -8.55 0.55 -17.47
C TYR A 190 -8.96 -0.15 -16.17
N LEU A 191 -9.27 0.58 -15.10
CA LEU A 191 -9.70 0.00 -13.82
C LEU A 191 -11.05 -0.73 -13.93
N SER A 192 -11.99 -0.22 -14.72
CA SER A 192 -13.27 -0.85 -15.02
C SER A 192 -13.12 -2.20 -15.75
N SER A 193 -12.03 -2.40 -16.49
CA SER A 193 -11.77 -3.66 -17.21
C SER A 193 -11.56 -4.86 -16.29
N PHE A 194 -11.16 -4.64 -15.04
CA PHE A 194 -10.98 -5.71 -14.04
C PHE A 194 -12.30 -6.26 -13.50
N ARG A 195 -13.41 -5.53 -13.67
CA ARG A 195 -14.73 -5.89 -13.12
C ARG A 195 -14.61 -6.17 -11.61
N ASP A 196 -14.06 -5.23 -10.86
CA ASP A 196 -13.80 -5.38 -9.42
C ASP A 196 -14.13 -4.07 -8.70
N GLY A 197 -15.16 -4.09 -7.85
CA GLY A 197 -15.58 -2.91 -7.08
C GLY A 197 -14.58 -2.42 -6.04
N HIS A 198 -13.51 -3.19 -5.77
CA HIS A 198 -12.41 -2.76 -4.90
C HIS A 198 -11.28 -2.08 -5.68
N VAL A 199 -11.28 -2.14 -7.02
CA VAL A 199 -10.30 -1.50 -7.89
C VAL A 199 -10.90 -0.20 -8.43
N LYS A 200 -10.57 0.92 -7.79
CA LYS A 200 -11.16 2.23 -8.10
C LYS A 200 -10.18 3.37 -7.93
N ILE A 201 -10.50 4.50 -8.56
CA ILE A 201 -9.80 5.77 -8.34
C ILE A 201 -10.20 6.28 -6.95
N MET A 202 -9.26 6.30 -6.01
CA MET A 202 -9.43 6.99 -4.74
C MET A 202 -9.17 8.48 -4.96
N ASN A 203 -10.24 9.26 -5.04
CA ASN A 203 -10.18 10.71 -5.00
C ASN A 203 -11.18 11.18 -3.94
N GLU A 204 -10.67 11.84 -2.90
CA GLU A 204 -11.46 12.39 -1.79
C GLU A 204 -12.53 13.39 -2.25
N ASN A 205 -12.36 14.00 -3.43
CA ASN A 205 -13.31 14.95 -4.03
C ASN A 205 -14.00 14.41 -5.29
N LEU A 206 -14.10 13.09 -5.45
CA LEU A 206 -14.71 12.48 -6.65
C LEU A 206 -16.15 12.99 -6.90
N TYR A 207 -16.91 13.26 -5.84
CA TYR A 207 -18.31 13.71 -5.95
C TYR A 207 -18.46 15.23 -5.99
N ASP A 208 -17.54 15.97 -5.37
CA ASP A 208 -17.69 17.41 -5.18
C ASP A 208 -17.09 18.20 -6.36
N ASP A 209 -15.88 17.83 -6.81
CA ASP A 209 -15.10 18.60 -7.80
C ASP A 209 -14.81 17.87 -9.12
N ASN A 210 -15.38 16.67 -9.34
CA ASN A 210 -15.20 15.97 -10.62
C ASN A 210 -16.32 16.28 -11.63
N GLN A 211 -16.10 17.32 -12.45
CA GLN A 211 -17.04 17.72 -13.51
C GLN A 211 -17.23 16.64 -14.59
N ILE A 212 -16.25 15.75 -14.80
CA ILE A 212 -16.36 14.66 -15.77
C ILE A 212 -17.33 13.60 -15.23
N PHE A 213 -17.15 13.20 -13.96
CA PHE A 213 -18.06 12.30 -13.26
C PHE A 213 -19.49 12.83 -13.27
N LYS A 214 -19.70 14.10 -12.87
CA LYS A 214 -21.04 14.72 -12.88
C LYS A 214 -21.70 14.73 -14.26
N ARG A 215 -20.92 14.98 -15.33
CA ARG A 215 -21.43 14.99 -16.70
C ARG A 215 -21.81 13.60 -17.23
N GLU A 216 -21.09 12.56 -16.83
CA GLU A 216 -21.30 11.20 -17.35
C GLU A 216 -22.27 10.37 -16.52
N VAL A 217 -22.27 10.53 -15.19
CA VAL A 217 -23.16 9.78 -14.29
C VAL A 217 -24.49 10.51 -14.10
N GLY A 218 -24.48 11.85 -14.14
CA GLY A 218 -25.67 12.66 -13.93
C GLY A 218 -26.30 12.40 -12.55
N GLY A 219 -27.61 12.23 -12.53
CA GLY A 219 -28.39 11.83 -11.37
C GLY A 219 -29.09 10.48 -11.59
N GLY A 220 -29.41 9.78 -10.50
CA GLY A 220 -30.15 8.52 -10.56
C GLY A 220 -31.66 8.70 -10.42
N VAL A 221 -32.44 7.75 -10.94
CA VAL A 221 -33.90 7.67 -10.74
C VAL A 221 -34.29 6.90 -9.47
N GLY A 222 -33.30 6.45 -8.69
CA GLY A 222 -33.48 5.74 -7.42
C GLY A 222 -33.70 4.23 -7.54
N LEU A 223 -33.09 3.60 -8.54
CA LEU A 223 -33.06 2.14 -8.68
C LEU A 223 -31.64 1.64 -8.97
N SER A 224 -31.39 0.36 -8.72
CA SER A 224 -30.23 -0.38 -9.24
C SER A 224 -30.70 -1.60 -10.02
N THR A 225 -29.83 -2.11 -10.89
CA THR A 225 -30.13 -3.28 -11.73
C THR A 225 -29.09 -4.39 -11.57
N ILE A 226 -29.53 -5.61 -11.77
CA ILE A 226 -28.68 -6.79 -11.90
C ILE A 226 -29.01 -7.50 -13.22
N GLN A 227 -27.98 -7.95 -13.94
CA GLN A 227 -28.16 -8.83 -15.09
C GLN A 227 -28.12 -10.29 -14.61
N LEU A 228 -29.14 -11.07 -14.99
CA LEU A 228 -29.20 -12.51 -14.75
C LEU A 228 -28.73 -13.29 -15.99
N ASP A 229 -28.38 -14.57 -15.80
CA ASP A 229 -27.81 -15.47 -16.83
C ASP A 229 -28.66 -15.55 -18.12
N GLN A 230 -29.97 -15.36 -18.01
CA GLN A 230 -30.89 -15.30 -19.16
C GLN A 230 -30.90 -13.93 -19.87
N SER A 231 -29.87 -13.10 -19.65
CA SER A 231 -29.70 -11.73 -20.16
C SER A 231 -30.78 -10.73 -19.71
N LYS A 232 -31.66 -11.11 -18.79
CA LYS A 232 -32.67 -10.24 -18.20
C LYS A 232 -32.02 -9.24 -17.26
N VAL A 233 -32.39 -7.97 -17.40
CA VAL A 233 -31.95 -6.91 -16.51
C VAL A 233 -33.07 -6.65 -15.51
N MET A 234 -32.84 -6.94 -14.24
CA MET A 234 -33.85 -6.90 -13.19
C MET A 234 -33.56 -5.78 -12.20
N VAL A 235 -34.59 -5.13 -11.67
CA VAL A 235 -34.47 -4.18 -10.56
C VAL A 235 -34.15 -4.96 -9.27
N ASN A 236 -32.96 -4.75 -8.71
CA ASN A 236 -32.52 -5.41 -7.47
C ASN A 236 -32.46 -4.47 -6.26
N LEU A 237 -32.60 -3.17 -6.48
CA LEU A 237 -32.74 -2.16 -5.44
C LEU A 237 -33.69 -1.09 -5.94
N LEU A 238 -34.61 -0.68 -5.07
CA LEU A 238 -35.52 0.42 -5.30
C LEU A 238 -35.55 1.29 -4.04
N ILE A 239 -35.31 2.59 -4.20
CA ILE A 239 -35.32 3.55 -3.11
C ILE A 239 -36.76 4.03 -2.89
N ALA A 240 -37.25 3.95 -1.65
CA ALA A 240 -38.57 4.44 -1.29
C ALA A 240 -38.69 5.96 -1.55
N GLY A 241 -39.81 6.39 -2.13
CA GLY A 241 -40.09 7.77 -2.53
C GLY A 241 -39.31 8.25 -3.76
N SER A 242 -38.58 7.37 -4.45
CA SER A 242 -37.81 7.75 -5.65
C SER A 242 -38.69 7.98 -6.88
N PRO A 243 -38.19 8.71 -7.90
CA PRO A 243 -38.88 8.85 -9.18
C PRO A 243 -39.26 7.50 -9.82
N ALA A 244 -38.41 6.49 -9.67
CA ALA A 244 -38.68 5.13 -10.14
C ALA A 244 -39.92 4.52 -9.46
N GLU A 245 -39.97 4.54 -8.12
CA GLU A 245 -41.11 3.99 -7.37
C GLU A 245 -42.39 4.78 -7.64
N GLN A 246 -42.32 6.11 -7.68
CA GLN A 246 -43.46 6.98 -7.99
C GLN A 246 -44.02 6.75 -9.41
N SER A 247 -43.20 6.23 -10.31
CA SER A 247 -43.60 5.85 -11.68
C SER A 247 -44.16 4.44 -11.77
N GLY A 248 -44.28 3.72 -10.65
CA GLY A 248 -44.82 2.36 -10.59
C GLY A 248 -43.80 1.25 -10.87
N ILE A 249 -42.50 1.54 -10.86
CA ILE A 249 -41.47 0.49 -10.93
C ILE A 249 -41.45 -0.26 -9.60
N GLU A 250 -41.45 -1.59 -9.67
CA GLU A 250 -41.40 -2.47 -8.50
C GLU A 250 -40.05 -3.20 -8.40
N LEU A 251 -39.69 -3.63 -7.18
CA LEU A 251 -38.55 -4.50 -6.96
C LEU A 251 -38.77 -5.83 -7.71
N GLY A 252 -37.77 -6.27 -8.46
CA GLY A 252 -37.89 -7.46 -9.32
C GLY A 252 -38.60 -7.21 -10.65
N ALA A 253 -38.91 -5.97 -11.02
CA ALA A 253 -39.33 -5.65 -12.37
C ALA A 253 -38.21 -5.90 -13.39
N GLU A 254 -38.57 -6.35 -14.60
CA GLU A 254 -37.65 -6.50 -15.71
C GLU A 254 -37.54 -5.17 -16.48
N ILE A 255 -36.31 -4.68 -16.67
CA ILE A 255 -36.01 -3.56 -17.55
C ILE A 255 -35.88 -4.10 -18.97
N ILE A 256 -36.80 -3.69 -19.84
CA ILE A 256 -36.82 -4.12 -21.25
C ILE A 256 -35.98 -3.18 -22.13
N SER A 257 -36.07 -1.87 -21.88
CA SER A 257 -35.31 -0.87 -22.63
C SER A 257 -34.77 0.24 -21.73
N TRP A 258 -33.61 0.78 -22.09
CA TRP A 258 -33.00 1.95 -21.47
C TRP A 258 -32.65 2.97 -22.54
N ASP A 259 -33.22 4.18 -22.44
CA ASP A 259 -33.01 5.26 -23.42
C ASP A 259 -33.26 4.82 -24.88
N GLY A 260 -34.35 4.09 -25.10
CA GLY A 260 -34.74 3.57 -26.42
C GLY A 260 -33.91 2.40 -26.95
N LYS A 261 -32.90 1.92 -26.19
CA LYS A 261 -32.12 0.71 -26.52
C LYS A 261 -32.58 -0.49 -25.72
N GLU A 262 -32.40 -1.69 -26.26
CA GLU A 262 -32.60 -2.93 -25.52
C GLU A 262 -31.76 -2.92 -24.24
N ALA A 263 -32.36 -3.30 -23.10
CA ALA A 263 -31.71 -3.18 -21.79
C ALA A 263 -30.41 -3.99 -21.72
N ARG A 264 -30.37 -5.15 -22.39
CA ARG A 264 -29.15 -5.96 -22.53
C ARG A 264 -28.04 -5.17 -23.24
N GLU A 265 -28.36 -4.50 -24.34
CA GLU A 265 -27.39 -3.72 -25.11
C GLU A 265 -26.89 -2.53 -24.28
N ALA A 266 -27.80 -1.82 -23.62
CA ALA A 266 -27.44 -0.72 -22.72
C ALA A 266 -26.51 -1.19 -21.59
N TYR A 267 -26.78 -2.36 -21.00
CA TYR A 267 -25.93 -2.95 -19.97
C TYR A 267 -24.54 -3.30 -20.50
N GLN A 268 -24.46 -3.96 -21.66
CA GLN A 268 -23.19 -4.38 -22.27
C GLN A 268 -22.33 -3.20 -22.75
N THR A 269 -22.97 -2.13 -23.22
CA THR A 269 -22.28 -0.92 -23.71
C THR A 269 -21.90 0.05 -22.59
N THR A 270 -22.31 -0.22 -21.35
CA THR A 270 -21.93 0.59 -20.18
C THR A 270 -20.43 0.50 -19.95
N SER A 271 -19.74 1.62 -20.18
CA SER A 271 -18.28 1.70 -20.10
C SER A 271 -17.75 1.65 -18.67
N TRP A 272 -18.54 2.11 -17.69
CA TRP A 272 -18.15 2.08 -16.28
C TRP A 272 -19.34 2.22 -15.31
N SER A 273 -19.14 1.70 -14.09
CA SER A 273 -19.99 1.89 -12.90
C SER A 273 -19.05 2.01 -11.70
N GLU A 274 -19.46 2.74 -10.65
CA GLU A 274 -18.68 2.82 -9.40
C GLU A 274 -18.66 1.47 -8.66
N ALA A 275 -19.74 0.70 -8.77
CA ALA A 275 -19.87 -0.64 -8.23
C ALA A 275 -20.08 -1.61 -9.41
N PRO A 276 -19.03 -1.91 -10.21
CA PRO A 276 -19.15 -2.89 -11.27
C PRO A 276 -19.38 -4.27 -10.66
N MET A 277 -20.14 -5.11 -11.37
CA MET A 277 -20.26 -6.53 -11.02
C MET A 277 -18.87 -7.19 -10.97
N ALA A 278 -18.68 -8.09 -10.02
CA ALA A 278 -17.39 -8.73 -9.75
C ALA A 278 -16.95 -9.72 -10.86
N THR A 279 -17.89 -10.16 -11.68
CA THR A 279 -17.73 -11.11 -12.78
C THR A 279 -18.36 -10.54 -14.05
N GLY A 280 -17.86 -10.98 -15.21
CA GLY A 280 -18.64 -10.85 -16.44
C GLY A 280 -19.92 -11.68 -16.34
N GLY A 281 -21.02 -11.14 -16.87
CA GLY A 281 -22.17 -11.94 -17.25
C GLY A 281 -21.95 -12.61 -18.60
#